data_AF-A0A6B3HFV7-F1
#
_entry.id   AF-A0A6B3HFV7-F1
#
_cell.length_a   1.000
_cell.length_b   1.000
_cell.length_c   1.000
_cell.angle_alpha   90.00
_cell.angle_beta   90.00
_cell.angle_gamma   90.00
#
_symmetry.space_group_name_H-M   'P 1'
#
loop_
_entity.id
_entity.type
_entity.pdbx_description
1 polymer ?
#
loop_
_entity_poly.entity_id
_entity_poly.type
_entity_poly.pdbx_seq_one_letter_code
_entity_poly.pdbx_strand_id
1 'polypeptide(L)'
;VVGVDSTGSTIFGQPAATRLMRGLGSSIHPRNVAYDLFDEVHWVAAAEAVWAARRLARDHCATGGWSVGAVALVSRWLAGTLPPENRILTVFPDGPQRYIGTVFNDTYCREHGLLDHLPADGPDEIARPGDRVVSRWTRCTRVADPLAADGKLLTEAGR
;
A
#
# COMPACT_ATOMS: atom_id res chain seq x y z
N VAL A 1 3.06 11.29 7.65
CA VAL A 1 2.27 10.85 6.50
C VAL A 1 2.75 9.48 6.05
N VAL A 2 1.82 8.55 5.85
CA VAL A 2 2.13 7.18 5.40
C VAL A 2 1.66 7.01 3.95
N GLY A 3 2.60 6.67 3.07
CA GLY A 3 2.31 6.30 1.69
C GLY A 3 1.87 4.84 1.60
N VAL A 4 0.83 4.56 0.82
CA VAL A 4 0.42 3.19 0.51
C VAL A 4 0.44 3.01 -1.00
N ASP A 5 1.17 2.01 -1.45
CA ASP A 5 1.34 1.64 -2.85
C ASP A 5 1.08 0.14 -3.04
N SER A 6 1.04 -0.31 -4.29
CA SER A 6 0.89 -1.72 -4.65
C SER A 6 2.25 -2.36 -4.98
N THR A 7 2.40 -3.66 -4.72
CA THR A 7 3.56 -4.41 -5.25
C THR A 7 3.61 -4.30 -6.78
N GLY A 8 4.82 -4.17 -7.35
CA GLY A 8 5.02 -3.98 -8.80
C GLY A 8 4.74 -2.56 -9.32
N SER A 9 4.51 -1.58 -8.44
CA SER A 9 4.39 -0.17 -8.77
C SER A 9 5.74 0.54 -8.73
N THR A 10 5.97 1.49 -9.62
CA THR A 10 7.21 2.28 -9.70
C THR A 10 7.21 3.53 -8.85
N ILE A 11 6.07 3.94 -8.26
CA ILE A 11 5.93 5.25 -7.62
C ILE A 11 7.04 5.48 -6.61
N PHE A 12 7.31 4.51 -5.74
CA PHE A 12 8.33 4.59 -4.71
C PHE A 12 9.59 3.76 -5.00
N GLY A 13 9.96 3.59 -6.27
CA GLY A 13 11.27 3.02 -6.66
C GLY A 13 11.35 1.49 -6.76
N GLN A 14 10.24 0.78 -6.61
CA GLN A 14 10.17 -0.64 -6.96
C GLN A 14 10.13 -0.82 -8.49
N PRO A 15 10.63 -1.94 -9.04
CA PRO A 15 10.56 -2.16 -10.49
C PRO A 15 9.11 -2.38 -10.95
N ALA A 16 8.82 -1.91 -12.16
CA ALA A 16 7.52 -2.13 -12.79
C ALA A 16 7.27 -3.63 -12.98
N ALA A 17 6.09 -4.09 -12.56
CA ALA A 17 5.61 -5.44 -12.84
C ALA A 17 4.14 -5.43 -13.24
N THR A 18 3.67 -6.55 -13.81
CA THR A 18 2.24 -6.76 -14.07
C THR A 18 1.47 -6.73 -12.76
N ARG A 19 0.40 -5.95 -12.72
CA ARG A 19 -0.43 -5.77 -11.52
C ARG A 19 -1.88 -6.13 -11.82
N LEU A 20 -2.45 -6.92 -10.92
CA LEU A 20 -3.88 -7.23 -10.93
C LEU A 20 -4.72 -6.07 -10.39
N MET A 21 -4.24 -5.44 -9.31
CA MET A 21 -4.90 -4.31 -8.66
C MET A 21 -5.09 -3.14 -9.64
N ARG A 22 -6.26 -2.50 -9.56
CA ARG A 22 -6.59 -1.29 -10.31
C ARG A 22 -6.80 -0.12 -9.36
N GLY A 23 -6.49 1.08 -9.82
CA GLY A 23 -6.67 2.32 -9.04
C GLY A 23 -5.59 2.62 -8.01
N LEU A 24 -4.67 1.69 -7.72
CA LEU A 24 -3.50 1.90 -6.87
C LEU A 24 -2.21 1.53 -7.60
N GLY A 25 -1.19 2.37 -7.45
CA GLY A 25 0.14 2.23 -8.05
C GLY A 25 0.23 2.61 -9.53
N SER A 26 1.47 2.78 -10.01
CA SER A 26 1.78 3.25 -11.37
C SER A 26 2.92 2.45 -11.99
N SER A 27 2.97 2.38 -13.32
CA SER A 27 4.12 1.82 -14.07
C SER A 27 5.03 2.92 -14.64
N ILE A 28 4.72 4.17 -14.31
CA ILE A 28 5.53 5.36 -14.57
C ILE A 28 5.77 6.09 -13.25
N HIS A 29 6.81 6.93 -13.19
CA HIS A 29 7.03 7.84 -12.08
C HIS A 29 6.19 9.11 -12.26
N PRO A 30 5.12 9.32 -11.47
CA PRO A 30 4.30 10.52 -11.61
C PRO A 30 5.08 11.73 -11.09
N ARG A 31 5.08 12.84 -11.84
CA ARG A 31 5.82 14.07 -11.45
C ARG A 31 5.15 14.90 -10.34
N ASN A 32 3.99 14.46 -9.85
CA ASN A 32 3.19 15.15 -8.84
C ASN A 32 3.26 14.47 -7.46
N VAL A 33 4.30 13.67 -7.21
CA VAL A 33 4.55 13.04 -5.91
C VAL A 33 5.62 13.86 -5.17
N ALA A 34 5.25 14.45 -4.04
CA ALA A 34 6.17 15.14 -3.15
C ALA A 34 6.73 14.12 -2.13
N TYR A 35 7.80 13.42 -2.53
CA TYR A 35 8.38 12.31 -1.77
C TYR A 35 8.84 12.69 -0.36
N ASP A 36 9.30 13.93 -0.20
CA ASP A 36 9.75 14.53 1.06
C ASP A 36 8.64 14.69 2.12
N LEU A 37 7.37 14.63 1.71
CA LEU A 37 6.23 14.71 2.63
C LEU A 37 5.85 13.37 3.27
N PHE A 38 6.43 12.25 2.83
CA PHE A 38 6.13 10.92 3.36
C PHE A 38 7.17 10.48 4.38
N ASP A 39 6.73 10.07 5.57
CA ASP A 39 7.61 9.51 6.61
C ASP A 39 7.95 8.04 6.33
N GLU A 40 7.04 7.33 5.69
CA GLU A 40 7.19 5.92 5.34
C GLU A 40 6.27 5.55 4.18
N VAL A 41 6.59 4.43 3.52
CA VAL A 41 5.78 3.82 2.48
C VAL A 41 5.56 2.34 2.76
N HIS A 42 4.35 1.87 2.47
CA HIS A 42 4.00 0.46 2.44
C HIS A 42 3.61 0.03 1.02
N TRP A 43 4.13 -1.12 0.57
CA TRP A 43 3.63 -1.80 -0.62
C TRP A 43 2.76 -2.96 -0.18
N VAL A 44 1.53 -3.04 -0.70
CA VAL A 44 0.56 -4.09 -0.36
C VAL A 44 0.27 -4.93 -1.61
N ALA A 45 0.25 -6.27 -1.46
CA ALA A 45 -0.06 -7.17 -2.54
C ALA A 45 -1.57 -7.37 -2.71
N ALA A 46 -1.98 -7.88 -3.88
CA ALA A 46 -3.39 -8.00 -4.26
C ALA A 46 -4.20 -8.87 -3.29
N ALA A 47 -3.66 -10.01 -2.85
CA ALA A 47 -4.37 -10.92 -1.93
C ALA A 47 -4.61 -10.26 -0.56
N GLU A 48 -3.62 -9.51 -0.05
CA GLU A 48 -3.71 -8.82 1.23
C GLU A 48 -4.73 -7.66 1.19
N ALA A 49 -4.76 -6.93 0.07
CA ALA A 49 -5.76 -5.91 -0.19
C ALA A 49 -7.19 -6.51 -0.27
N VAL A 50 -7.36 -7.65 -0.95
CA VAL A 50 -8.66 -8.35 -1.01
C VAL A 50 -9.11 -8.81 0.36
N TRP A 51 -8.21 -9.42 1.14
CA TRP A 51 -8.51 -9.85 2.50
C TRP A 51 -9.01 -8.68 3.35
N ALA A 52 -8.28 -7.56 3.33
CA ALA A 52 -8.59 -6.39 4.15
C ALA A 52 -9.88 -5.70 3.69
N ALA A 53 -10.12 -5.53 2.39
CA ALA A 53 -11.37 -4.95 1.87
C ALA A 53 -12.60 -5.77 2.27
N ARG A 54 -12.50 -7.11 2.16
CA ARG A 54 -13.58 -8.02 2.56
C ARG A 54 -13.81 -8.03 4.07
N ARG A 55 -12.74 -7.96 4.86
CA ARG A 55 -12.84 -7.92 6.32
C ARG A 55 -13.43 -6.62 6.83
N LEU A 56 -13.02 -5.48 6.26
CA LEU A 56 -13.61 -4.17 6.56
C LEU A 56 -15.12 -4.15 6.27
N ALA A 57 -15.53 -4.74 5.15
CA ALA A 57 -16.95 -4.87 4.80
C ALA A 57 -17.74 -5.69 5.83
N ARG A 58 -17.17 -6.84 6.24
CA ARG A 58 -17.79 -7.75 7.20
C ARG A 58 -17.92 -7.15 8.59
N ASP A 59 -16.85 -6.53 9.07
CA ASP A 59 -16.73 -6.15 10.48
C ASP A 59 -17.28 -4.73 10.74
N HIS A 60 -17.36 -3.88 9.72
CA HIS A 60 -17.72 -2.46 9.87
C HIS A 60 -18.79 -1.95 8.89
N CYS A 61 -19.33 -2.80 8.01
CA CYS A 61 -20.32 -2.41 6.99
C CYS A 61 -19.86 -1.24 6.08
N ALA A 62 -18.56 -1.02 5.97
CA ALA A 62 -17.93 0.01 5.15
C ALA A 62 -16.77 -0.63 4.38
N THR A 63 -16.59 -0.29 3.10
CA THR A 63 -15.48 -0.82 2.29
C THR A 63 -15.38 -0.08 0.94
N GLY A 64 -14.48 -0.53 0.07
CA GLY A 64 -14.28 -0.03 -1.28
C GLY A 64 -13.49 -1.00 -2.15
N GLY A 65 -12.69 -0.46 -3.06
CA GLY A 65 -11.87 -1.26 -3.97
C GLY A 65 -10.55 -1.76 -3.39
N TRP A 66 -9.65 -2.10 -4.31
CA TRP A 66 -8.29 -2.55 -4.04
C TRP A 66 -7.51 -1.59 -3.13
N SER A 67 -7.59 -0.28 -3.42
CA SER A 67 -6.89 0.75 -2.64
C SER A 67 -7.45 0.87 -1.23
N VAL A 68 -8.77 0.76 -1.06
CA VAL A 68 -9.40 0.77 0.27
C VAL A 68 -8.93 -0.40 1.11
N GLY A 69 -8.84 -1.60 0.53
CA GLY A 69 -8.27 -2.76 1.21
C GLY A 69 -6.81 -2.55 1.62
N ALA A 70 -5.97 -2.07 0.70
CA ALA A 70 -4.56 -1.82 0.97
C ALA A 70 -4.36 -0.81 2.11
N VAL A 71 -5.07 0.32 2.06
CA VAL A 71 -4.97 1.35 3.10
C VAL A 71 -5.57 0.84 4.42
N ALA A 72 -6.70 0.13 4.40
CA ALA A 72 -7.30 -0.43 5.61
C ALA A 72 -6.37 -1.42 6.34
N LEU A 73 -5.59 -2.22 5.59
CA LEU A 73 -4.58 -3.11 6.16
C LEU A 73 -3.50 -2.33 6.93
N VAL A 74 -2.93 -1.31 6.29
CA VAL A 74 -1.88 -0.47 6.87
C VAL A 74 -2.41 0.30 8.07
N SER A 75 -3.58 0.92 7.95
CA SER A 75 -4.22 1.68 9.04
C SER A 75 -4.56 0.81 10.24
N ARG A 76 -5.05 -0.43 10.01
CA ARG A 76 -5.28 -1.40 11.09
C ARG A 76 -4.01 -1.70 11.86
N TRP A 77 -2.90 -1.91 11.14
CA TRP A 77 -1.62 -2.21 11.78
C TRP A 77 -1.08 -1.03 12.57
N LEU A 78 -1.06 0.16 11.97
CA LEU A 78 -0.66 1.40 12.66
C LEU A 78 -1.48 1.63 13.93
N ALA A 79 -2.80 1.39 13.89
CA ALA A 79 -3.67 1.53 15.05
C ALA A 79 -3.36 0.52 16.17
N GLY A 80 -2.80 -0.65 15.82
CA GLY A 80 -2.38 -1.65 16.79
C GLY A 80 -0.95 -1.47 17.31
N THR A 81 -0.09 -0.73 16.60
CA THR A 81 1.33 -0.57 16.95
C THR A 81 1.69 0.79 17.53
N LEU A 82 0.93 1.84 17.19
CA LEU A 82 1.17 3.18 17.73
C LEU A 82 0.55 3.33 19.13
N PRO A 83 1.04 4.30 19.93
CA PRO A 83 0.44 4.61 21.23
C PRO A 83 -1.07 4.89 21.11
N PRO A 84 -1.88 4.46 22.09
CA PRO A 84 -3.34 4.54 22.02
C PRO A 84 -3.89 5.98 21.94
N GLU A 85 -3.11 6.97 22.34
CA GLU A 85 -3.44 8.40 22.22
C GLU A 85 -3.32 8.93 20.78
N ASN A 86 -2.63 8.21 19.89
CA ASN A 86 -2.46 8.62 18.51
C ASN A 86 -3.76 8.46 17.72
N ARG A 87 -4.09 9.47 16.91
CA ARG A 87 -5.26 9.45 16.02
C ARG A 87 -4.80 9.22 14.59
N ILE A 88 -5.35 8.19 13.96
CA ILE A 88 -5.06 7.85 12.57
C ILE A 88 -6.22 8.31 11.69
N LEU A 89 -5.93 9.21 10.75
CA LEU A 89 -6.84 9.56 9.67
C LEU A 89 -6.54 8.66 8.46
N THR A 90 -7.58 8.20 7.79
CA THR A 90 -7.47 7.34 6.60
C THR A 90 -8.48 7.78 5.55
N VAL A 91 -8.05 7.76 4.28
CA VAL A 91 -8.88 8.12 3.14
C VAL A 91 -9.26 6.85 2.38
N PHE A 92 -10.57 6.62 2.22
CA PHE A 92 -11.12 5.58 1.36
C PHE A 92 -11.64 6.21 0.06
N PRO A 93 -10.92 6.06 -1.07
CA PRO A 93 -11.21 6.85 -2.28
C PRO A 93 -12.52 6.47 -2.98
N ASP A 94 -13.04 5.27 -2.76
CA ASP A 94 -14.26 4.80 -3.42
C ASP A 94 -15.04 3.73 -2.63
N GLY A 95 -16.26 3.45 -3.09
CA GLY A 95 -17.13 2.37 -2.59
C GLY A 95 -17.02 1.05 -3.37
N PRO A 96 -17.67 -0.03 -2.89
CA PRO A 96 -17.50 -1.39 -3.39
C PRO A 96 -18.18 -1.71 -4.72
N GLN A 97 -19.11 -0.86 -5.18
CA GLN A 97 -20.01 -1.13 -6.31
C GLN A 97 -19.29 -1.57 -7.60
N ARG A 98 -18.09 -1.03 -7.89
CA ARG A 98 -17.30 -1.39 -9.08
C ARG A 98 -16.52 -2.69 -8.94
N TYR A 99 -16.49 -3.27 -7.74
CA TYR A 99 -15.63 -4.40 -7.39
C TYR A 99 -16.41 -5.66 -7.02
N ILE A 100 -17.74 -5.64 -7.18
CA ILE A 100 -18.62 -6.80 -6.98
C ILE A 100 -18.16 -7.98 -7.85
N GLY A 101 -17.76 -7.72 -9.10
CA GLY A 101 -17.25 -8.74 -10.02
C GLY A 101 -15.76 -9.08 -9.86
N THR A 102 -15.04 -8.44 -8.93
CA THR A 102 -13.61 -8.68 -8.72
C THR A 102 -13.31 -8.95 -7.24
N VAL A 103 -12.96 -7.93 -6.46
CA VAL A 103 -12.58 -8.03 -5.04
C VAL A 103 -13.59 -8.85 -4.24
N PHE A 104 -14.89 -8.70 -4.50
CA PHE A 104 -15.97 -9.39 -3.77
C PHE A 104 -16.54 -10.62 -4.51
N ASN A 105 -15.92 -11.07 -5.59
CA ASN A 105 -16.32 -12.27 -6.32
C ASN A 105 -15.37 -13.43 -5.99
N ASP A 106 -15.90 -14.48 -5.35
CA ASP A 106 -15.10 -15.65 -4.96
C ASP A 106 -14.49 -16.40 -6.15
N THR A 107 -15.22 -16.54 -7.25
CA THR A 107 -14.72 -17.22 -8.46
C THR A 107 -13.53 -16.47 -9.02
N TYR A 108 -13.67 -15.16 -9.23
CA TYR A 108 -12.58 -14.29 -9.68
C TYR A 108 -11.37 -14.37 -8.74
N CYS A 109 -11.60 -14.32 -7.43
CA CYS A 109 -10.52 -14.40 -6.46
C CYS A 109 -9.82 -15.77 -6.45
N ARG A 110 -10.54 -16.89 -6.63
CA ARG A 110 -9.92 -18.23 -6.76
C ARG A 110 -9.07 -18.34 -8.02
N GLU A 111 -9.60 -17.89 -9.15
CA GLU A 111 -8.90 -17.91 -10.45
C GLU A 111 -7.57 -17.14 -10.42
N HIS A 112 -7.50 -16.10 -9.58
CA HIS A 112 -6.30 -15.25 -9.43
C HIS A 112 -5.49 -15.54 -8.15
N GLY A 113 -5.81 -16.61 -7.42
CA GLY A 113 -5.06 -16.99 -6.20
C GLY A 113 -5.12 -15.97 -5.07
N LEU A 114 -6.21 -15.22 -4.95
CA LEU A 114 -6.39 -14.12 -3.97
C LEU A 114 -7.06 -14.58 -2.68
N LEU A 115 -7.61 -15.79 -2.66
CA LEU A 115 -8.19 -16.39 -1.46
C LEU A 115 -7.13 -17.16 -0.68
N ASP A 116 -7.44 -17.47 0.59
CA ASP A 116 -6.60 -18.28 1.50
C ASP A 116 -5.25 -17.66 1.88
N HIS A 117 -5.08 -16.36 1.66
CA HIS A 117 -3.94 -15.59 2.13
C HIS A 117 -4.35 -14.79 3.36
N LEU A 118 -3.82 -15.17 4.53
CA LEU A 118 -3.88 -14.33 5.71
C LEU A 118 -2.67 -13.38 5.65
N PRO A 119 -2.88 -12.05 5.67
CA PRO A 119 -1.76 -11.12 5.82
C PRO A 119 -1.00 -11.45 7.11
N ALA A 120 0.32 -11.27 7.07
CA ALA A 120 1.14 -11.36 8.28
C ALA A 120 0.68 -10.34 9.34
N ASP A 121 1.05 -10.57 10.60
CA ASP A 121 0.69 -9.67 11.71
C ASP A 121 1.27 -8.25 11.55
N GLY A 122 2.37 -8.13 10.80
CA GLY A 122 2.98 -6.86 10.41
C GLY A 122 3.68 -6.94 9.05
N PRO A 123 4.10 -5.80 8.50
CA PRO A 123 4.82 -5.77 7.23
C PRO A 123 6.22 -6.34 7.38
N ASP A 124 6.78 -6.86 6.29
CA ASP A 124 8.22 -6.96 6.18
C ASP A 124 8.86 -5.57 6.18
N GLU A 125 10.15 -5.48 6.49
CA GLU A 125 10.89 -4.21 6.39
C GLU A 125 12.05 -4.30 5.39
N ILE A 126 12.26 -3.21 4.66
CA ILE A 126 13.44 -2.97 3.81
C ILE A 126 14.04 -1.62 4.16
N ALA A 127 15.37 -1.51 4.15
CA ALA A 127 16.05 -0.27 4.56
C ALA A 127 15.99 0.80 3.47
N ARG A 128 15.93 0.40 2.20
CA ARG A 128 15.72 1.27 1.03
C ARG A 128 14.76 0.62 0.06
N PRO A 129 14.00 1.42 -0.71
CA PRO A 129 13.07 0.87 -1.70
C PRO A 129 13.72 -0.02 -2.75
N GLY A 130 15.02 0.09 -3.03
CA GLY A 130 15.72 -0.74 -4.02
C GLY A 130 16.34 -2.04 -3.48
N ASP A 131 16.31 -2.30 -2.17
CA ASP A 131 17.08 -3.40 -1.56
C ASP A 131 16.61 -4.79 -2.03
N ARG A 132 15.31 -4.94 -2.30
CA ARG A 132 14.74 -6.14 -2.93
C ARG A 132 13.41 -5.81 -3.61
N VAL A 133 13.01 -6.69 -4.53
CA VAL A 133 11.66 -6.63 -5.10
C VAL A 133 10.64 -7.09 -4.06
N VAL A 134 9.65 -6.25 -3.76
CA VAL A 134 8.60 -6.56 -2.80
C VAL A 134 7.46 -7.32 -3.46
N SER A 135 7.11 -8.48 -2.89
CA SER A 135 6.07 -9.38 -3.40
C SER A 135 4.91 -9.58 -2.41
N ARG A 136 5.06 -9.12 -1.18
CA ARG A 136 4.06 -9.13 -0.10
C ARG A 136 4.12 -7.82 0.68
N TRP A 137 3.22 -7.64 1.65
CA TRP A 137 3.14 -6.44 2.44
C TRP A 137 4.48 -6.08 3.09
N THR A 138 5.05 -4.96 2.65
CA THR A 138 6.40 -4.51 3.02
C THR A 138 6.40 -3.02 3.30
N ARG A 139 7.20 -2.57 4.27
CA ARG A 139 7.37 -1.19 4.73
C ARG A 139 8.80 -0.72 4.50
N CYS A 140 8.94 0.57 4.19
CA CYS A 140 10.22 1.29 4.21
C CYS A 140 10.03 2.67 4.84
N THR A 141 10.86 3.01 5.82
CA THR A 141 10.88 4.32 6.51
C THR A 141 11.80 5.33 5.85
N ARG A 142 12.50 4.93 4.79
CA ARG A 142 13.37 5.82 4.01
C ARG A 142 12.74 6.06 2.65
N VAL A 143 11.87 7.06 2.60
CA VAL A 143 11.28 7.53 1.34
C VAL A 143 12.27 8.44 0.63
N ALA A 144 12.49 8.19 -0.66
CA ALA A 144 13.32 9.01 -1.53
C ALA A 144 12.67 9.11 -2.91
N ASP A 145 12.92 10.22 -3.60
CA ASP A 145 12.53 10.38 -5.00
C ASP A 145 13.36 9.41 -5.87
N PRO A 146 12.74 8.42 -6.53
CA PRO A 146 13.45 7.46 -7.38
C PRO A 146 14.04 8.09 -8.66
N LEU A 147 13.65 9.31 -9.02
CA LEU A 147 14.20 10.06 -10.15
C LEU A 147 15.27 11.06 -9.74
N ALA A 148 15.45 11.34 -8.44
CA ALA A 148 16.54 12.17 -7.99
C ALA A 148 17.86 11.45 -8.30
N ALA A 149 18.73 12.08 -9.10
CA ALA A 149 20.05 11.53 -9.39
C ALA A 149 20.77 11.19 -8.06
N ASP A 150 21.29 9.96 -7.94
CA ASP A 150 22.13 9.52 -6.82
C ASP A 150 23.23 10.58 -6.58
N GLY A 151 23.06 11.43 -5.55
CA GLY A 151 24.06 12.48 -5.32
C GLY A 151 23.68 13.70 -4.49
N LYS A 152 22.46 13.84 -3.94
CA LYS A 152 22.23 14.80 -2.85
C LYS A 152 21.53 14.13 -1.69
N LEU A 153 22.34 13.69 -0.72
CA LEU A 153 21.90 13.77 0.68
C LEU A 153 21.41 15.20 0.89
N LEU A 154 20.13 15.36 1.19
CA LEU A 154 19.56 16.62 1.66
C LEU A 154 20.13 16.86 3.07
N THR A 155 21.37 17.35 3.14
CA THR A 155 21.94 17.91 4.37
C THR A 155 21.24 19.23 4.66
N GLU A 156 20.61 19.25 5.84
CA GLU A 156 20.36 20.39 6.74
C GLU A 156 20.27 21.80 6.11
N ALA A 157 19.04 22.28 5.99
CA ALA A 157 18.70 23.71 6.13
C ALA A 157 17.21 23.77 6.52
N GLY A 158 16.78 24.27 7.68
CA GLY A 158 17.48 24.90 8.77
C GLY A 158 16.59 24.88 10.02
N ARG A 159 17.21 25.28 11.13
CA ARG A 159 16.53 25.66 12.38
C ARG A 159 15.52 26.77 12.15
#